data_AF-A0A426FZ50-F1
#
_entry.id   AF-A0A426FZ50-F1
#
_cell.length_a   1.000
_cell.length_b   1.000
_cell.length_c   1.000
_cell.angle_alpha   90.00
_cell.angle_beta   90.00
_cell.angle_gamma   90.00
#
_symmetry.space_group_name_H-M   'P 1'
#
loop_
_entity.id
_entity.type
_entity.pdbx_description
1 polymer ?
#
loop_
_entity_poly.entity_id
_entity_poly.type
_entity_poly.pdbx_seq_one_letter_code
_entity_poly.pdbx_strand_id
1 'polypeptide(L)'
;MQFTLSHSGKTGVQTTTVYPNQVTITDEISLQTVVQFDHVAGLFLNNTRSNTNFIQSNVLVMDIDNDHSENPDEWITVERLKEIFADYNFALVTS
;
A
#
# COMPACT_ATOMS: atom_id res chain seq x y z
N MET A 1 -10.75 5.40 9.10
CA MET A 1 -9.69 4.37 9.11
C MET A 1 -8.37 5.06 9.39
N GLN A 2 -7.42 4.40 10.06
CA GLN A 2 -6.08 4.94 10.30
C GLN A 2 -5.05 3.81 10.11
N PHE A 3 -3.98 4.09 9.37
CA PHE A 3 -2.88 3.16 9.17
C PHE A 3 -1.57 3.89 8.92
N THR A 4 -0.46 3.16 8.86
CA THR A 4 0.87 3.74 8.71
C THR A 4 1.53 3.23 7.45
N LEU A 5 2.07 4.17 6.67
CA LEU A 5 2.95 3.88 5.56
C LEU A 5 4.31 4.54 5.80
N SER A 6 5.37 3.93 5.31
CA SER A 6 6.71 4.53 5.24
C SER A 6 7.15 4.64 3.79
N HIS A 7 7.72 5.76 3.39
CA HIS A 7 8.18 5.97 2.02
C HIS A 7 9.67 6.36 1.93
N SER A 8 10.26 6.05 0.78
CA SER A 8 11.67 6.31 0.49
C SER A 8 11.95 7.77 0.11
N GLY A 9 10.92 8.49 -0.35
CA GLY A 9 11.06 9.82 -0.98
C GLY A 9 11.53 9.76 -2.44
N LYS A 10 11.57 8.56 -3.03
CA LYS A 10 11.92 8.29 -4.42
C LYS A 10 10.84 7.41 -5.07
N THR A 11 10.85 7.34 -6.40
CA THR A 11 9.88 6.55 -7.17
C THR A 11 10.63 5.71 -8.20
N GLY A 12 10.25 4.43 -8.33
CA GLY A 12 10.78 3.52 -9.35
C GLY A 12 12.18 2.97 -9.06
N VAL A 13 12.67 3.03 -7.82
CA VAL A 13 14.01 2.57 -7.47
C VAL A 13 13.93 1.17 -6.86
N GLN A 14 14.05 0.16 -7.72
CA GLN A 14 13.91 -1.26 -7.35
C GLN A 14 14.89 -1.74 -6.26
N THR A 15 16.05 -1.09 -6.12
CA THR A 15 17.06 -1.44 -5.11
C THR A 15 16.85 -0.75 -3.77
N THR A 16 15.82 0.08 -3.63
CA THR A 16 15.48 0.75 -2.37
C THR A 16 15.08 -0.27 -1.31
N THR A 17 15.79 -0.25 -0.19
CA THR A 17 15.45 -1.04 1.00
C THR A 17 15.17 -0.18 2.21
N VAL A 18 15.44 1.13 2.17
CA VAL A 18 15.30 2.04 3.31
C VAL A 18 14.14 3.02 3.08
N TYR A 19 13.21 3.08 4.02
CA TYR A 19 11.98 3.87 3.95
C TYR A 19 11.84 4.76 5.21
N PRO A 20 12.61 5.87 5.30
CA PRO A 20 12.77 6.61 6.55
C PRO A 20 11.60 7.55 6.88
N ASN A 21 10.73 7.85 5.92
CA ASN A 21 9.67 8.83 6.09
C ASN A 21 8.36 8.10 6.46
N GLN A 22 8.06 8.04 7.75
CA GLN A 22 6.83 7.46 8.25
C GLN A 22 5.69 8.48 8.25
N VAL A 23 4.53 8.07 7.77
CA VAL A 23 3.33 8.91 7.73
C VAL A 23 2.14 8.11 8.25
N THR A 24 1.37 8.72 9.15
CA THR A 24 0.08 8.17 9.59
C THR A 24 -0.99 8.67 8.62
N ILE A 25 -1.65 7.74 7.95
CA ILE A 25 -2.71 8.01 7.00
C ILE A 25 -4.03 8.10 7.75
N THR A 26 -4.72 9.22 7.58
CA THR A 26 -6.03 9.49 8.21
C THR A 26 -7.11 9.89 7.21
N ASP A 27 -6.71 10.22 5.99
CA ASP A 27 -7.56 10.78 4.95
C ASP A 27 -6.97 10.52 3.55
N GLU A 28 -7.72 10.89 2.52
CA GLU A 28 -7.30 10.76 1.14
C GLU A 28 -6.07 11.60 0.79
N ILE A 29 -5.90 12.78 1.39
CA ILE A 29 -4.81 13.71 1.07
C ILE A 29 -3.46 13.15 1.53
N SER A 30 -3.41 12.66 2.78
CA SER A 30 -2.24 11.99 3.34
C SER A 30 -1.88 10.74 2.55
N LEU A 31 -2.88 9.95 2.14
CA LEU A 31 -2.66 8.78 1.31
C LEU A 31 -2.08 9.15 -0.07
N GLN A 32 -2.74 10.06 -0.79
CA GLN A 32 -2.30 10.55 -2.11
C GLN A 32 -0.89 11.14 -2.07
N THR A 33 -0.50 11.77 -0.97
CA THR A 33 0.86 12.33 -0.82
C THR A 33 1.91 11.23 -0.73
N VAL A 34 1.65 10.15 0.02
CA VAL A 34 2.62 9.09 0.27
C VAL A 34 2.79 8.15 -0.92
N VAL A 35 1.69 7.80 -1.59
CA VAL A 35 1.68 6.77 -2.65
C VAL A 35 2.37 7.23 -3.95
N GLN A 36 2.71 8.51 -4.06
CA GLN A 36 3.57 9.03 -5.13
C GLN A 36 5.02 8.53 -5.05
N PHE A 37 5.43 7.99 -3.91
CA PHE A 37 6.76 7.45 -3.66
C PHE A 37 6.71 5.93 -3.48
N ASP A 38 7.85 5.26 -3.71
CA ASP A 38 8.05 3.87 -3.31
C ASP A 38 7.85 3.78 -1.80
N HIS A 39 6.88 2.98 -1.37
CA HIS A 39 6.43 2.91 0.01
C HIS A 39 6.23 1.46 0.48
N VAL A 40 6.12 1.30 1.79
CA VAL A 40 5.83 0.04 2.49
C VAL A 40 4.80 0.28 3.58
N ALA A 41 3.98 -0.72 3.87
CA ALA A 41 3.04 -0.70 4.99
C ALA A 41 3.59 -1.32 6.28
N GLY A 42 4.87 -1.70 6.29
CA GLY A 42 5.54 -2.27 7.46
C GLY A 42 6.40 -1.26 8.20
N LEU A 43 6.44 -1.40 9.53
CA LEU A 43 7.47 -0.81 10.37
C LEU A 43 8.65 -1.76 10.45
N PHE A 44 9.85 -1.23 10.19
CA PHE A 44 11.09 -2.00 10.18
C PHE A 44 12.15 -1.36 11.08
N LEU A 45 12.97 -2.20 11.73
CA LEU A 45 14.15 -1.73 12.45
C LEU A 45 15.07 -0.96 11.51
N ASN A 46 15.52 0.22 11.97
CA ASN A 46 16.35 1.16 11.19
C ASN A 46 15.74 1.57 9.84
N ASN A 47 14.42 1.46 9.70
CA ASN A 47 13.67 1.75 8.47
C ASN A 47 14.06 0.87 7.27
N THR A 48 14.74 -0.26 7.50
CA THR A 48 15.28 -1.12 6.44
C THR A 48 14.39 -2.33 6.24
N ARG A 49 13.66 -2.38 5.11
CA ARG A 49 12.77 -3.48 4.70
C ARG A 49 13.53 -4.79 4.61
N SER A 50 13.25 -5.69 5.53
CA SER A 50 13.66 -7.10 5.49
C SER A 50 12.81 -7.92 6.45
N ASN A 51 12.76 -9.24 6.26
CA ASN A 51 12.04 -10.12 7.18
C ASN A 51 12.62 -10.04 8.60
N THR A 52 13.95 -9.99 8.74
CA THR A 52 14.64 -9.91 10.04
C THR A 52 14.36 -8.59 10.76
N ASN A 53 14.15 -7.51 10.01
CA ASN A 53 13.89 -6.19 10.59
C ASN A 53 12.40 -5.91 10.78
N PHE A 54 11.49 -6.78 10.36
CA PHE A 54 10.06 -6.53 10.49
C PHE A 54 9.64 -6.44 11.96
N ILE A 55 8.93 -5.37 12.30
CA ILE A 55 8.42 -5.14 13.66
C ILE A 55 6.91 -5.39 13.67
N GLN A 56 6.16 -4.67 12.82
CA GLN A 56 4.71 -4.80 12.72
C GLN A 56 4.18 -4.15 11.44
N SER A 57 2.94 -4.45 11.10
CA SER A 57 2.08 -3.68 10.21
C SER A 57 0.72 -3.49 10.89
N ASN A 58 0.10 -2.34 10.68
CA ASN A 58 -1.27 -2.06 11.15
C ASN A 58 -2.30 -1.99 10.01
N VAL A 59 -1.91 -2.41 8.79
CA VAL A 59 -2.79 -2.51 7.63
C VAL A 59 -2.44 -3.72 6.77
N LEU A 60 -3.45 -4.32 6.16
CA LEU A 60 -3.29 -5.36 5.15
C LEU A 60 -3.20 -4.70 3.77
N VAL A 61 -2.18 -5.07 2.99
CA VAL A 61 -1.99 -4.59 1.61
C VAL A 61 -2.31 -5.73 0.65
N MET A 62 -2.98 -5.40 -0.45
CA MET A 62 -3.28 -6.31 -1.55
C MET A 62 -3.01 -5.59 -2.86
N ASP A 63 -2.32 -6.25 -3.78
CA ASP A 63 -2.12 -5.77 -5.14
C ASP A 63 -3.23 -6.34 -6.03
N ILE A 64 -3.73 -5.53 -6.95
CA ILE A 64 -4.84 -5.87 -7.86
C ILE A 64 -4.37 -5.65 -9.28
N ASP A 65 -3.73 -6.66 -9.84
CA ASP A 65 -3.08 -6.56 -11.15
C ASP A 65 -4.00 -6.95 -12.32
N ASN A 66 -5.10 -7.66 -12.05
CA ASN A 66 -6.02 -8.19 -13.07
C ASN A 66 -5.32 -9.03 -14.17
N ASP A 67 -4.19 -9.65 -13.87
CA ASP A 67 -3.38 -10.44 -14.81
C ASP A 67 -3.91 -11.87 -15.03
N HIS A 68 -5.01 -12.23 -14.37
CA HIS A 68 -5.67 -13.53 -14.53
C HIS A 68 -6.47 -13.66 -15.82
N SER A 69 -6.86 -12.54 -16.47
CA SER A 69 -7.68 -12.56 -17.68
C SER A 69 -7.54 -11.28 -18.50
N GLU A 70 -7.55 -11.41 -19.83
CA GLU A 70 -7.66 -10.28 -20.76
C GLU A 70 -9.11 -9.85 -21.02
N ASN A 71 -10.09 -10.57 -20.46
CA ASN A 71 -11.51 -10.24 -20.57
C ASN A 71 -11.90 -9.21 -19.49
N PRO A 72 -12.26 -7.95 -19.84
CA PRO A 72 -12.58 -6.92 -18.84
C PRO A 72 -13.76 -7.28 -17.93
N ASP A 73 -14.68 -8.11 -18.39
CA ASP A 73 -15.83 -8.57 -17.60
C ASP A 73 -15.42 -9.48 -16.42
N GLU A 74 -14.21 -10.06 -16.48
CA GLU A 74 -13.65 -10.93 -15.43
C GLU A 74 -12.77 -10.16 -14.44
N TRP A 75 -12.51 -8.88 -14.69
CA TRP A 75 -11.65 -8.05 -13.84
C TRP A 75 -12.27 -7.79 -12.47
N ILE A 76 -11.39 -7.52 -11.52
CA ILE A 76 -11.72 -6.98 -10.21
C ILE A 76 -11.84 -5.46 -10.36
N THR A 77 -13.07 -4.97 -10.40
CA THR A 77 -13.40 -3.54 -10.46
C THR A 77 -13.50 -2.93 -9.07
N VAL A 78 -13.50 -1.58 -9.00
CA VAL A 78 -13.73 -0.85 -7.73
C VAL A 78 -15.09 -1.20 -7.14
N GLU A 79 -16.12 -1.35 -7.98
CA GLU A 79 -17.47 -1.75 -7.57
C GLU A 79 -17.46 -3.14 -6.96
N ARG A 80 -16.80 -4.10 -7.62
CA ARG A 80 -16.66 -5.47 -7.12
C ARG A 80 -15.88 -5.54 -5.80
N LEU A 81 -14.88 -4.69 -5.61
CA LEU A 81 -14.16 -4.58 -4.34
C LEU A 81 -15.05 -4.04 -3.21
N LYS A 82 -15.88 -3.04 -3.50
CA LYS A 82 -16.87 -2.52 -2.53
C LYS A 82 -17.86 -3.60 -2.09
N GLU A 83 -18.20 -4.53 -2.98
CA GLU A 83 -19.04 -5.68 -2.64
C GLU A 83 -18.28 -6.74 -1.83
N ILE A 84 -17.09 -7.15 -2.28
CA ILE A 84 -16.27 -8.17 -1.60
C ILE A 84 -15.87 -7.74 -0.18
N PHE A 85 -15.53 -6.46 -0.02
CA PHE A 85 -15.06 -5.88 1.24
C PHE A 85 -16.12 -4.99 1.90
N ALA A 86 -17.41 -5.27 1.70
CA ALA A 86 -18.51 -4.47 2.26
C ALA A 86 -18.44 -4.34 3.79
N ASP A 87 -17.90 -5.35 4.48
CA ASP A 87 -17.75 -5.37 5.95
C ASP A 87 -16.44 -4.75 6.45
N TYR A 88 -15.56 -4.30 5.55
CA TYR A 88 -14.24 -3.78 5.89
C TYR A 88 -14.05 -2.33 5.42
N ASN A 89 -13.33 -1.55 6.22
CA ASN A 89 -12.81 -0.27 5.74
C ASN A 89 -11.58 -0.53 4.89
N PHE A 90 -11.55 0.02 3.69
CA PHE A 90 -10.38 -0.04 2.81
C PHE A 90 -10.14 1.32 2.14
N ALA A 91 -8.93 1.49 1.62
CA ALA A 91 -8.58 2.58 0.71
C ALA A 91 -8.01 1.96 -0.56
N LEU A 92 -8.26 2.61 -1.70
CA LEU A 92 -7.72 2.21 -3.00
C LEU A 92 -6.86 3.33 -3.56
N VAL A 93 -5.74 2.94 -4.14
CA VAL A 93 -4.82 3.83 -4.84
C VAL A 93 -4.31 3.12 -6.08
N THR A 94 -3.99 3.88 -7.10
CA THR A 94 -3.29 3.38 -8.28
C THR A 94 -1.79 3.56 -8.07
N SER A 95 -1.00 2.56 -8.44
CA SER A 95 0.46 2.63 -8.55
C SER A 95 0.90 3.52 -9.72
#